data_AF-A0AB33FB51-F1
#
_entry.id   AF-A0AB33FB51-F1
#
_cell.length_a   1.000
_cell.length_b   1.000
_cell.length_c   1.000
_cell.angle_alpha   90.00
_cell.angle_beta   90.00
_cell.angle_gamma   90.00
#
_symmetry.space_group_name_H-M   'P 1'
#
loop_
_entity.id
_entity.type
_entity.pdbx_description
1 polymer ?
#
loop_
_entity_poly.entity_id
_entity_poly.type
_entity_poly.pdbx_seq_one_letter_code
_entity_poly.pdbx_strand_id
1 'polypeptide(L)'
;MTPAFPLLADLRGRAVLVVGGGADAERATSQLLQAGALPLVGAPELSAQLRHWAQAGRLRWLAGRFDPAWLAQSDQPLWLTIAASESAALNDALRLAASAHRLLTHAAAPAASATVPARSAGSRSAIGTLVPGNVSLVGAGPGDPGLLTRHALRALRQAEVVLHDRLVSPQILRLARQGARLIEVGKSAQGHSTRQEQIHALMLEHARAGRRVVRLKGGDPFVFGRGGEELEFLCAHGIGFQVIPGITAAIACAAYAGIPLTHRDHAQSLRLITAHCKDSLDTLDWQALGQERQTLAFYMGVAGLDAIQQRLLQAGRAASTPFALVENGSRPQQRVITGTLASLAASARQHAVTAPALLILGEVTALAQTLHWFGSAPLSASPPHSPGATPHTPTLAHAA
;
A
#
# COMPACT_ATOMS: atom_id res chain seq x y z
N MET A 1 -21.96 -23.59 5.09
CA MET A 1 -21.09 -23.46 6.27
C MET A 1 -21.98 -23.37 7.49
N THR A 2 -21.81 -24.25 8.47
CA THR A 2 -22.56 -24.22 9.73
C THR A 2 -22.19 -22.94 10.48
N PRO A 3 -23.15 -22.15 11.01
CA PRO A 3 -22.83 -20.96 11.79
C PRO A 3 -22.03 -21.37 13.04
N ALA A 4 -20.84 -20.81 13.20
CA ALA A 4 -19.96 -21.06 14.34
C ALA A 4 -19.95 -19.85 15.28
N PHE A 5 -19.93 -20.09 16.59
CA PHE A 5 -19.78 -19.03 17.59
C PHE A 5 -18.29 -18.78 17.87
N PRO A 6 -17.77 -17.54 17.72
CA PRO A 6 -16.36 -17.25 17.95
C PRO A 6 -16.03 -17.33 19.45
N LEU A 7 -15.03 -18.13 19.81
CA LEU A 7 -14.56 -18.28 21.19
C LEU A 7 -13.05 -18.07 21.26
N LEU A 8 -12.60 -17.30 22.25
CA LEU A 8 -11.19 -17.16 22.61
C LEU A 8 -10.93 -17.97 23.89
N ALA A 9 -10.08 -18.98 23.78
CA ALA A 9 -9.68 -19.82 24.92
C ALA A 9 -8.30 -19.42 25.43
N ASP A 10 -8.15 -19.31 26.76
CA ASP A 10 -6.84 -19.29 27.41
C ASP A 10 -6.37 -20.74 27.59
N LEU A 11 -5.29 -21.12 26.90
CA LEU A 11 -4.77 -22.48 26.92
C LEU A 11 -3.48 -22.62 27.74
N ARG A 12 -3.03 -21.56 28.43
CA ARG A 12 -1.78 -21.60 29.22
C ARG A 12 -1.85 -22.68 30.30
N GLY A 13 -0.90 -23.61 30.27
CA GLY A 13 -0.82 -24.75 31.19
C GLY A 13 -1.93 -25.79 31.02
N ARG A 14 -2.72 -25.72 29.94
CA ARG A 14 -3.85 -26.65 29.71
C ARG A 14 -3.48 -27.75 28.73
N ALA A 15 -3.90 -28.97 29.03
CA ALA A 15 -3.70 -30.13 28.18
C ALA A 15 -4.60 -30.10 26.95
N VAL A 16 -4.02 -30.30 25.77
CA VAL A 16 -4.73 -30.34 24.47
C VAL A 16 -4.27 -31.56 23.68
N LEU A 17 -5.21 -32.42 23.29
CA LEU A 17 -4.91 -33.60 22.48
C LEU A 17 -4.96 -33.27 20.98
N VAL A 18 -3.91 -33.60 20.25
CA VAL A 18 -3.81 -33.49 18.79
C VAL A 18 -3.73 -34.91 18.24
N VAL A 19 -4.67 -35.31 17.38
CA VAL A 19 -4.63 -36.64 16.72
C VAL A 19 -4.16 -36.48 15.29
N GLY A 20 -3.01 -37.07 14.98
CA GLY A 20 -2.29 -36.92 13.72
C GLY A 20 -0.81 -36.62 13.94
N GLY A 21 0.04 -37.08 13.02
CA GLY A 21 1.50 -36.93 13.11
C GLY A 21 2.15 -36.19 11.93
N GLY A 22 1.34 -35.69 10.99
CA GLY A 22 1.80 -35.01 9.77
C GLY A 22 1.88 -33.48 9.89
N ALA A 23 1.94 -32.80 8.74
CA ALA A 23 2.11 -31.34 8.67
C ALA A 23 0.99 -30.54 9.35
N ASP A 24 -0.25 -31.03 9.31
CA ASP A 24 -1.39 -30.39 9.95
C ASP A 24 -1.27 -30.43 11.49
N ALA A 25 -0.80 -31.56 12.03
CA ALA A 25 -0.55 -31.73 13.46
C ALA A 25 0.64 -30.88 13.93
N GLU A 26 1.69 -30.77 13.11
CA GLU A 26 2.84 -29.91 13.40
C GLU A 26 2.44 -28.43 13.52
N ARG A 27 1.66 -27.91 12.57
CA ARG A 27 1.17 -26.52 12.61
C ARG A 27 0.28 -26.28 13.83
N ALA A 28 -0.67 -27.19 14.09
CA ALA A 28 -1.54 -27.10 15.26
C ALA A 28 -0.73 -27.10 16.57
N THR A 29 0.25 -28.01 16.69
CA THR A 29 1.12 -28.11 17.86
C THR A 29 1.97 -26.85 18.05
N SER A 30 2.52 -26.27 16.98
CA SER A 30 3.26 -25.01 17.03
C SER A 30 2.43 -23.86 17.63
N GLN A 31 1.17 -23.73 17.19
CA GLN A 31 0.24 -22.71 17.71
C GLN A 31 -0.11 -22.95 19.18
N LEU A 32 -0.31 -24.20 19.58
CA LEU A 32 -0.57 -24.59 20.97
C LEU A 32 0.62 -24.25 21.88
N LEU A 33 1.85 -24.55 21.45
CA LEU A 33 3.07 -24.20 22.19
C LEU A 33 3.22 -22.69 22.34
N GLN A 34 2.94 -21.90 21.30
CA GLN A 34 2.95 -20.44 21.38
C GLN A 34 1.88 -19.89 22.34
N ALA A 35 0.73 -20.57 22.45
CA ALA A 35 -0.32 -20.24 23.41
C ALA A 35 -0.02 -20.71 24.84
N GLY A 36 1.12 -21.38 25.07
CA GLY A 36 1.52 -21.92 26.36
C GLY A 36 0.75 -23.17 26.79
N ALA A 37 0.10 -23.87 25.85
CA ALA A 37 -0.60 -25.13 26.12
C ALA A 37 0.39 -26.28 26.36
N LEU A 38 -0.13 -27.40 26.85
CA LEU A 38 0.59 -28.66 27.03
C LEU A 38 0.08 -29.66 25.98
N PRO A 39 0.71 -29.77 24.80
CA PRO A 39 0.21 -30.61 23.72
C PRO A 39 0.47 -32.09 24.01
N LEU A 40 -0.56 -32.90 23.80
CA LEU A 40 -0.45 -34.35 23.69
C LEU A 40 -0.68 -34.73 22.23
N VAL A 41 0.29 -35.36 21.59
CA VAL A 41 0.18 -35.73 20.17
C VAL A 41 0.02 -37.24 20.06
N GLY A 42 -1.13 -37.68 19.56
CA GLY A 42 -1.48 -39.07 19.36
C GLY A 42 -1.34 -39.48 17.90
N ALA A 43 -0.34 -40.31 17.60
CA ALA A 43 -0.09 -40.83 16.26
C ALA A 43 0.85 -42.05 16.29
N PRO A 44 0.74 -42.98 15.31
CA PRO A 44 1.70 -44.08 15.18
C PRO A 44 3.11 -43.59 14.87
N GLU A 45 3.21 -42.55 14.04
CA GLU A 45 4.46 -41.92 13.63
C GLU A 45 4.34 -40.40 13.71
N LEU A 46 5.48 -39.72 13.91
CA LEU A 46 5.56 -38.26 14.04
C LEU A 46 6.49 -37.68 12.97
N SER A 47 6.15 -36.49 12.46
CA SER A 47 7.05 -35.65 11.67
C SER A 47 8.37 -35.39 12.40
N ALA A 48 9.43 -35.04 11.66
CA ALA A 48 10.73 -34.74 12.25
C ALA A 48 10.65 -33.65 13.33
N GLN A 49 9.86 -32.60 13.08
CA GLN A 49 9.68 -31.49 14.02
C GLN A 49 8.90 -31.91 15.28
N LEU A 50 7.83 -32.71 15.14
CA LEU A 50 7.08 -33.22 16.28
C LEU A 50 7.94 -34.15 17.15
N ARG A 51 8.78 -35.00 16.55
CA ARG A 51 9.75 -35.83 17.28
C ARG A 51 10.75 -34.98 18.04
N HIS A 52 11.29 -33.93 17.41
CA HIS A 52 12.20 -33.01 18.07
C HIS A 52 11.56 -32.32 19.28
N TRP A 53 10.31 -31.86 19.19
CA TRP A 53 9.60 -31.29 20.33
C TRP A 53 9.27 -32.31 21.42
N ALA A 54 8.98 -33.56 21.07
CA ALA A 54 8.79 -34.64 22.04
C ALA A 54 10.09 -34.91 22.83
N GLN A 55 11.22 -35.03 22.13
CA GLN A 55 12.54 -35.23 22.74
C GLN A 55 12.98 -34.06 23.62
N ALA A 56 12.60 -32.83 23.24
CA ALA A 56 12.84 -31.63 24.02
C ALA A 56 11.86 -31.45 25.21
N GLY A 57 10.96 -32.40 25.46
CA GLY A 57 9.97 -32.34 26.55
C GLY A 57 8.89 -31.28 26.37
N ARG A 58 8.72 -30.75 25.15
CA ARG A 58 7.74 -29.68 24.85
C ARG A 58 6.33 -30.22 24.59
N LEU A 59 6.20 -31.50 24.24
CA LEU A 59 4.93 -32.18 24.06
C LEU A 59 5.03 -33.62 24.57
N ARG A 60 3.88 -34.25 24.84
CA ARG A 60 3.81 -35.67 25.18
C ARG A 60 3.36 -36.48 23.97
N TRP A 61 4.13 -37.49 23.56
CA TRP A 61 3.76 -38.38 22.47
C TRP A 61 2.97 -39.58 22.99
N LEU A 62 1.79 -39.81 22.43
CA LEU A 62 0.98 -41.02 22.60
C LEU A 62 1.16 -41.89 21.35
N ALA A 63 2.12 -42.81 21.41
CA ALA A 63 2.46 -43.68 20.30
C ALA A 63 1.36 -44.73 20.07
N GLY A 64 0.75 -44.71 18.89
CA GLY A 64 -0.26 -45.70 18.52
C GLY A 64 -1.38 -45.15 17.66
N ARG A 65 -2.35 -46.01 17.35
CA ARG A 65 -3.61 -45.60 16.74
C ARG A 65 -4.51 -44.95 17.79
N PHE A 66 -5.39 -44.05 17.36
CA PHE A 66 -6.28 -43.34 18.27
C PHE A 66 -7.08 -44.31 19.14
N ASP A 67 -6.96 -44.10 20.45
CA ASP A 67 -7.67 -44.80 21.49
C ASP A 67 -8.53 -43.78 22.27
N PRO A 68 -9.86 -43.97 22.38
CA PRO A 68 -10.72 -43.11 23.20
C PRO A 68 -10.24 -42.95 24.65
N ALA A 69 -9.49 -43.91 25.21
CA ALA A 69 -8.90 -43.79 26.54
C ALA A 69 -7.94 -42.60 26.66
N TRP A 70 -7.38 -42.10 25.54
CA TRP A 70 -6.56 -40.90 25.54
C TRP A 70 -7.32 -39.65 25.97
N LEU A 71 -8.66 -39.66 25.89
CA LEU A 71 -9.51 -38.54 26.29
C LEU A 71 -9.73 -38.46 27.80
N ALA A 72 -9.51 -39.56 28.52
CA ALA A 72 -9.72 -39.70 29.96
C ALA A 72 -8.38 -39.75 30.71
N GLN A 73 -7.55 -38.71 30.56
CA GLN A 73 -6.26 -38.61 31.25
C GLN A 73 -6.45 -38.37 32.75
N SER A 74 -5.97 -39.29 33.59
CA SER A 74 -6.09 -39.20 35.06
C SER A 74 -5.28 -38.06 35.67
N ASP A 75 -4.15 -37.69 35.07
CA ASP A 75 -3.20 -36.71 35.64
C ASP A 75 -3.59 -35.26 35.33
N GLN A 76 -4.19 -35.01 34.17
CA GLN A 76 -4.61 -33.67 33.73
C GLN A 76 -5.83 -33.74 32.81
N PRO A 77 -6.93 -33.03 33.12
CA PRO A 77 -8.10 -33.01 32.26
C PRO A 77 -7.79 -32.32 30.93
N LEU A 78 -8.20 -32.93 29.82
CA LEU A 78 -8.13 -32.31 28.51
C LEU A 78 -9.14 -31.15 28.44
N TRP A 79 -8.76 -30.08 27.73
CA TRP A 79 -9.64 -28.93 27.51
C TRP A 79 -10.10 -28.79 26.07
N LEU A 80 -9.31 -29.33 25.14
CA LEU A 80 -9.54 -29.20 23.71
C LEU A 80 -8.94 -30.41 23.00
N THR A 81 -9.55 -30.79 21.88
CA THR A 81 -8.99 -31.76 20.96
C THR A 81 -8.80 -31.14 19.58
N ILE A 82 -7.78 -31.56 18.84
CA ILE A 82 -7.51 -31.14 17.47
C ILE A 82 -7.47 -32.37 16.56
N ALA A 83 -8.36 -32.39 15.57
CA ALA A 83 -8.38 -33.38 14.51
C ALA A 83 -7.40 -32.95 13.40
N ALA A 84 -6.26 -33.62 13.30
CA ALA A 84 -5.15 -33.25 12.42
C ALA A 84 -4.60 -34.45 11.62
N SER A 85 -5.46 -35.44 11.33
CA SER A 85 -5.15 -36.57 10.47
C SER A 85 -5.62 -36.31 9.03
N GLU A 86 -4.93 -36.92 8.05
CA GLU A 86 -5.39 -36.97 6.66
C GLU A 86 -6.62 -37.89 6.48
N SER A 87 -6.88 -38.79 7.43
CA SER A 87 -8.05 -39.66 7.42
C SER A 87 -9.27 -38.95 7.99
N ALA A 88 -10.26 -38.68 7.12
CA ALA A 88 -11.55 -38.12 7.52
C ALA A 88 -12.25 -39.00 8.57
N ALA A 89 -12.21 -40.33 8.40
CA ALA A 89 -12.80 -41.28 9.34
C ALA A 89 -12.16 -41.19 10.73
N LEU A 90 -10.85 -40.98 10.82
CA LEU A 90 -10.16 -40.80 12.10
C LEU A 90 -10.54 -39.46 12.75
N ASN A 91 -10.63 -38.40 11.97
CA ASN A 91 -11.06 -37.09 12.46
C ASN A 91 -12.51 -37.11 12.98
N ASP A 92 -13.40 -37.85 12.31
CA ASP A 92 -14.80 -38.05 12.75
C ASP A 92 -14.88 -38.91 14.02
N ALA A 93 -14.08 -39.97 14.10
CA ALA A 93 -13.99 -40.80 15.32
C ALA A 93 -13.53 -39.99 16.53
N LEU A 94 -12.52 -39.12 16.37
CA LEU A 94 -12.09 -38.21 17.43
C LEU A 94 -13.22 -37.25 17.83
N ARG A 95 -13.90 -36.62 16.87
CA ARG A 95 -15.00 -35.68 17.15
C ARG A 95 -16.12 -36.34 17.95
N LEU A 96 -16.53 -37.53 17.54
CA LEU A 96 -17.58 -38.28 18.22
C LEU A 96 -17.17 -38.65 19.66
N ALA A 97 -15.96 -39.17 19.84
CA ALA A 97 -15.44 -39.52 21.15
C ALA A 97 -15.27 -38.29 22.05
N ALA A 98 -14.69 -37.20 21.54
CA ALA A 98 -14.52 -35.95 22.28
C ALA A 98 -15.87 -35.36 22.75
N SER A 99 -16.90 -35.41 21.90
CA SER A 99 -18.25 -34.95 22.25
C SER A 99 -18.85 -35.73 23.42
N ALA A 100 -18.60 -37.04 23.52
CA ALA A 100 -19.06 -37.85 24.66
C ALA A 100 -18.43 -37.39 25.98
N HIS A 101 -17.24 -36.80 25.94
CA HIS A 101 -16.53 -36.22 27.09
C HIS A 101 -16.76 -34.71 27.27
N ARG A 102 -17.68 -34.11 26.50
CA ARG A 102 -17.93 -32.65 26.48
C ARG A 102 -16.70 -31.81 26.11
N LEU A 103 -15.80 -32.38 25.32
CA LEU A 103 -14.61 -31.71 24.79
C LEU A 103 -14.92 -31.10 23.43
N LEU A 104 -14.49 -29.86 23.21
CA LEU A 104 -14.56 -29.24 21.90
C LEU A 104 -13.47 -29.81 20.99
N THR A 105 -13.80 -30.04 19.72
CA THR A 105 -12.83 -30.47 18.70
C THR A 105 -12.65 -29.40 17.64
N HIS A 106 -11.41 -28.96 17.44
CA HIS A 106 -11.04 -28.10 16.34
C HIS A 106 -10.50 -28.95 15.18
N ALA A 107 -10.94 -28.68 13.95
CA ALA A 107 -10.33 -29.28 12.77
C ALA A 107 -9.08 -28.48 12.40
N ALA A 108 -7.93 -29.13 12.26
CA ALA A 108 -6.75 -28.47 11.72
C ALA A 108 -7.03 -28.04 10.28
N ALA A 109 -6.70 -26.80 9.93
CA ALA A 109 -6.87 -26.33 8.56
C ALA A 109 -5.92 -27.12 7.62
N PRO A 110 -6.44 -27.71 6.53
CA PRO A 110 -5.60 -28.40 5.56
C PRO A 110 -4.61 -27.41 4.95
N ALA A 111 -3.40 -27.90 4.64
CA ALA A 111 -2.29 -27.07 4.13
C ALA A 111 -2.67 -26.19 2.92
N ALA A 112 -3.65 -26.63 2.11
CA ALA A 112 -4.10 -25.95 0.91
C ALA A 112 -5.17 -24.85 1.12
N SER A 113 -5.76 -24.71 2.32
CA SER A 113 -6.93 -23.82 2.54
C SER A 113 -6.73 -22.81 3.68
N ALA A 114 -5.50 -22.58 4.11
CA ALA A 114 -5.22 -21.74 5.28
C ALA A 114 -5.36 -20.23 4.99
N THR A 115 -6.59 -19.70 5.02
CA THR A 115 -6.81 -18.32 5.47
C THR A 115 -6.62 -18.30 6.98
N VAL A 116 -5.37 -18.17 7.42
CA VAL A 116 -5.04 -17.99 8.83
C VAL A 116 -5.57 -16.62 9.27
N PRO A 117 -6.45 -16.50 10.28
CA PRO A 117 -6.63 -15.23 10.95
C PRO A 117 -5.33 -14.93 11.70
N ALA A 118 -4.46 -14.11 11.09
CA ALA A 118 -3.17 -13.75 11.64
C ALA A 118 -3.33 -13.05 13.00
N ARG A 119 -3.16 -13.79 14.10
CA ARG A 119 -2.87 -13.21 15.41
C ARG A 119 -1.41 -12.75 15.40
N SER A 120 -1.20 -11.45 15.19
CA SER A 120 0.11 -10.81 15.33
C SER A 120 0.53 -10.80 16.81
N ALA A 121 1.28 -11.79 17.24
CA ALA A 121 2.01 -11.74 18.51
C ALA A 121 3.34 -10.99 18.31
N GLY A 122 3.53 -9.91 19.07
CA GLY A 122 4.83 -9.64 19.69
C GLY A 122 5.99 -9.12 18.83
N SER A 123 5.77 -8.10 18.00
CA SER A 123 6.73 -7.01 17.77
C SER A 123 5.97 -5.89 17.05
N ARG A 124 5.18 -5.12 17.80
CA ARG A 124 4.54 -3.94 17.21
C ARG A 124 5.64 -2.90 17.01
N SER A 125 6.06 -2.71 15.76
CA SER A 125 6.76 -1.49 15.36
C SER A 125 6.04 -0.30 15.99
N ALA A 126 6.78 0.52 16.76
CA ALA A 126 6.25 1.71 17.42
C ALA A 126 5.65 2.71 16.40
N ILE A 127 6.09 2.62 15.14
CA ILE A 127 5.66 3.46 14.04
C ILE A 127 4.17 3.22 13.73
N GLY A 128 3.41 4.32 13.68
CA GLY A 128 1.97 4.31 13.45
C GLY A 128 1.11 4.18 14.70
N THR A 129 1.69 4.09 15.89
CA THR A 129 0.97 4.31 17.16
C THR A 129 1.03 5.79 17.50
N LEU A 130 -0.12 6.41 17.79
CA LEU A 130 -0.18 7.83 18.12
C LEU A 130 -0.02 8.06 19.62
N VAL A 131 0.87 8.98 19.98
CA VAL A 131 1.07 9.43 21.36
C VAL A 131 0.23 10.71 21.58
N PRO A 132 -0.56 10.80 22.66
CA PRO A 132 -1.25 12.03 23.03
C PRO A 132 -0.27 13.22 23.15
N GLY A 133 -0.64 14.36 22.59
CA GLY A 133 0.18 15.57 22.59
C GLY A 133 1.24 15.64 21.49
N ASN A 134 1.31 14.62 20.61
CA ASN A 134 2.26 14.56 19.51
C ASN A 134 1.57 14.68 18.15
N VAL A 135 2.35 15.02 17.12
CA VAL A 135 1.90 15.13 15.73
C VAL A 135 2.53 14.03 14.86
N SER A 136 1.72 13.31 14.11
CA SER A 136 2.20 12.39 13.08
C SER A 136 2.02 12.99 11.70
N LEU A 137 3.12 13.20 10.97
CA LEU A 137 3.08 13.52 9.53
C LEU A 137 2.87 12.23 8.75
N VAL A 138 1.78 12.14 7.99
CA VAL A 138 1.36 10.90 7.34
C VAL A 138 1.16 11.12 5.84
N GLY A 139 1.84 10.31 5.02
CA GLY A 139 1.61 10.24 3.59
C GLY A 139 0.33 9.50 3.26
N ALA A 140 -0.60 10.18 2.58
CA ALA A 140 -1.88 9.64 2.14
C ALA A 140 -1.75 8.81 0.85
N GLY A 141 -0.63 8.95 0.13
CA GLY A 141 -0.53 8.45 -1.24
C GLY A 141 -1.22 9.36 -2.26
N PRO A 142 -1.22 8.97 -3.55
CA PRO A 142 -1.72 9.78 -4.67
C PRO A 142 -3.26 9.92 -4.72
N GLY A 143 -4.01 9.00 -4.12
CA GLY A 143 -5.48 9.06 -4.11
C GLY A 143 -6.17 7.74 -3.78
N ASP A 144 -5.67 6.62 -4.33
CA ASP A 144 -6.20 5.27 -4.07
C ASP A 144 -6.02 4.89 -2.58
N PRO A 145 -7.10 4.61 -1.83
CA PRO A 145 -7.01 4.13 -0.45
C PRO A 145 -6.18 2.85 -0.27
N GLY A 146 -6.12 2.00 -1.29
CA GLY A 146 -5.30 0.77 -1.29
C GLY A 146 -3.80 1.04 -1.24
N LEU A 147 -3.36 2.25 -1.59
CA LEU A 147 -1.95 2.67 -1.53
C LEU A 147 -1.56 3.27 -0.16
N LEU A 148 -2.49 3.37 0.79
CA LEU A 148 -2.13 3.73 2.16
C LEU A 148 -1.26 2.64 2.77
N THR A 149 -0.19 3.06 3.44
CA THR A 149 0.60 2.12 4.23
C THR A 149 -0.21 1.62 5.43
N ARG A 150 0.12 0.42 5.92
CA ARG A 150 -0.50 -0.13 7.14
C ARG A 150 -0.27 0.80 8.35
N HIS A 151 0.84 1.52 8.39
CA HIS A 151 1.13 2.53 9.42
C HIS A 151 0.23 3.76 9.28
N ALA A 152 -0.01 4.25 8.06
CA ALA A 152 -0.91 5.37 7.81
C ALA A 152 -2.35 5.05 8.23
N LEU A 153 -2.86 3.87 7.83
CA LEU A 153 -4.19 3.41 8.24
C LEU A 153 -4.31 3.27 9.77
N ARG A 154 -3.26 2.74 10.42
CA ARG A 154 -3.21 2.60 11.88
C ARG A 154 -3.26 3.98 12.56
N ALA A 155 -2.49 4.95 12.08
CA ALA A 155 -2.50 6.31 12.61
C ALA A 155 -3.87 6.98 12.43
N LEU A 156 -4.46 6.91 11.23
CA LEU A 156 -5.77 7.50 10.95
C LEU A 156 -6.89 6.96 11.86
N ARG A 157 -6.85 5.66 12.18
CA ARG A 157 -7.82 5.02 13.09
C ARG A 157 -7.65 5.41 14.56
N GLN A 158 -6.52 5.99 14.94
CA GLN A 158 -6.24 6.45 16.31
C GLN A 158 -6.37 7.95 16.48
N ALA A 159 -6.37 8.71 15.38
CA ALA A 159 -6.34 10.16 15.39
C ALA A 159 -7.61 10.75 16.01
N GLU A 160 -7.43 11.81 16.80
CA GLU A 160 -8.52 12.63 17.32
C GLU A 160 -8.74 13.86 16.45
N VAL A 161 -7.65 14.35 15.84
CA VAL A 161 -7.69 15.43 14.85
C VAL A 161 -6.87 15.03 13.64
N VAL A 162 -7.43 15.25 12.45
CA VAL A 162 -6.76 15.04 11.17
C VAL A 162 -6.75 16.36 10.41
N LEU A 163 -5.58 16.98 10.30
CA LEU A 163 -5.35 18.13 9.43
C LEU A 163 -4.93 17.61 8.06
N HIS A 164 -5.73 17.81 7.02
CA HIS A 164 -5.48 17.21 5.71
C HIS A 164 -5.41 18.23 4.57
N ASP A 165 -4.57 17.94 3.57
CA ASP A 165 -4.58 18.71 2.33
C ASP A 165 -5.85 18.47 1.52
N ARG A 166 -6.21 19.42 0.65
CA ARG A 166 -7.34 19.26 -0.28
C ARG A 166 -7.18 18.09 -1.25
N LEU A 167 -5.94 17.77 -1.64
CA LEU A 167 -5.69 16.69 -2.60
C LEU A 167 -5.92 15.29 -2.00
N VAL A 168 -6.09 15.16 -0.69
CA VAL A 168 -6.40 13.88 -0.06
C VAL A 168 -7.82 13.45 -0.45
N SER A 169 -7.98 12.20 -0.90
CA SER A 169 -9.27 11.73 -1.40
C SER A 169 -10.29 11.56 -0.27
N PRO A 170 -11.60 11.83 -0.50
CA PRO A 170 -12.65 11.58 0.48
C PRO A 170 -12.73 10.11 0.92
N GLN A 171 -12.28 9.18 0.06
CA GLN A 171 -12.22 7.76 0.40
C GLN A 171 -11.19 7.48 1.50
N ILE A 172 -10.04 8.15 1.47
CA ILE A 172 -9.02 8.06 2.53
C ILE A 172 -9.52 8.69 3.84
N LEU A 173 -10.16 9.85 3.77
CA LEU A 173 -10.67 10.54 4.97
C LEU A 173 -11.71 9.71 5.74
N ARG A 174 -12.53 8.92 5.02
CA ARG A 174 -13.50 7.99 5.62
C ARG A 174 -12.87 6.84 6.42
N LEU A 175 -11.57 6.59 6.26
CA LEU A 175 -10.85 5.56 7.03
C LEU A 175 -10.37 6.07 8.41
N ALA A 176 -10.49 7.37 8.67
CA ALA A 176 -10.18 7.96 9.95
C ALA A 176 -11.11 7.42 11.06
N ARG A 177 -10.67 7.54 12.31
CA ARG A 177 -11.47 7.19 13.49
C ARG A 177 -12.84 7.87 13.44
N GLN A 178 -13.90 7.12 13.78
CA GLN A 178 -15.23 7.72 13.95
C GLN A 178 -15.16 8.80 15.04
N GLY A 179 -15.70 9.99 14.73
CA GLY A 179 -15.65 11.15 15.62
C GLY A 179 -14.31 11.90 15.63
N ALA A 180 -13.36 11.56 14.75
CA ALA A 180 -12.18 12.40 14.54
C ALA A 180 -12.61 13.75 13.93
N ARG A 181 -12.01 14.85 14.40
CA ARG A 181 -12.18 16.17 13.80
C ARG A 181 -11.33 16.25 12.54
N LEU A 182 -11.98 16.35 11.38
CA LEU A 182 -11.32 16.55 10.10
C LEU A 182 -11.21 18.06 9.81
N ILE A 183 -10.00 18.55 9.55
CA ILE A 183 -9.73 19.96 9.27
C ILE A 183 -9.00 20.04 7.93
N GLU A 184 -9.67 20.56 6.90
CA GLU A 184 -9.03 20.84 5.62
C GLU A 184 -8.06 22.02 5.78
N VAL A 185 -6.81 21.82 5.38
CA VAL A 185 -5.76 22.86 5.34
C VAL A 185 -5.15 22.89 3.93
N GLY A 186 -5.22 24.02 3.23
CA GLY A 186 -4.72 24.09 1.85
C GLY A 186 -5.06 25.39 1.12
N LYS A 187 -4.41 25.64 -0.01
CA LYS A 187 -4.64 26.85 -0.82
C LYS A 187 -5.95 26.72 -1.61
N SER A 188 -6.95 27.57 -1.37
CA SER A 188 -8.08 27.77 -2.29
C SER A 188 -7.65 28.55 -3.52
N ALA A 189 -8.09 28.11 -4.71
CA ALA A 189 -7.95 28.87 -5.96
C ALA A 189 -8.79 30.18 -5.95
N GLN A 190 -9.64 30.39 -4.93
CA GLN A 190 -10.57 31.52 -4.81
C GLN A 190 -10.47 32.28 -3.47
N GLY A 191 -9.24 32.55 -2.99
CA GLY A 191 -9.00 33.80 -2.23
C GLY A 191 -8.73 33.73 -0.73
N HIS A 192 -8.83 32.58 -0.04
CA HIS A 192 -8.35 32.45 1.34
C HIS A 192 -7.42 31.24 1.47
N SER A 193 -6.16 31.46 1.13
CA SER A 193 -5.07 30.49 1.37
C SER A 193 -4.82 30.42 2.87
N THR A 194 -4.95 29.23 3.47
CA THR A 194 -4.38 29.01 4.81
C THR A 194 -2.87 29.21 4.70
N ARG A 195 -2.32 30.26 5.32
CA ARG A 195 -0.87 30.48 5.30
C ARG A 195 -0.18 29.32 6.02
N GLN A 196 1.05 28.98 5.66
CA GLN A 196 1.78 27.88 6.31
C GLN A 196 1.80 28.04 7.84
N GLU A 197 1.92 29.29 8.30
CA GLU A 197 1.83 29.70 9.70
C GLU A 197 0.53 29.25 10.40
N GLN A 198 -0.61 29.27 9.70
CA GLN A 198 -1.90 28.85 10.27
C GLN A 198 -1.96 27.32 10.40
N ILE A 199 -1.37 26.57 9.47
CA ILE A 199 -1.25 25.10 9.60
C ILE A 199 -0.38 24.77 10.81
N HIS A 200 0.75 25.46 10.96
CA HIS A 200 1.65 25.35 12.09
C HIS A 200 0.93 25.64 13.42
N ALA A 201 0.18 26.75 13.49
CA ALA A 201 -0.60 27.12 14.66
C ALA A 201 -1.64 26.05 15.05
N LEU A 202 -2.40 25.51 14.07
CA LEU A 202 -3.39 24.47 14.31
C LEU A 202 -2.78 23.16 14.82
N MET A 203 -1.63 22.74 14.26
CA MET A 203 -0.91 21.57 14.75
C MET A 203 -0.46 21.78 16.20
N LEU A 204 0.11 22.94 16.50
CA LEU A 204 0.59 23.29 17.84
C LEU A 204 -0.55 23.36 18.87
N GLU A 205 -1.66 24.01 18.51
CA GLU A 205 -2.85 24.13 19.37
C GLU A 205 -3.35 22.75 19.79
N HIS A 206 -3.58 21.86 18.83
CA HIS A 206 -4.13 20.54 19.11
C HIS A 206 -3.14 19.62 19.83
N ALA A 207 -1.85 19.72 19.50
CA ALA A 207 -0.81 18.99 20.23
C ALA A 207 -0.72 19.46 21.70
N ARG A 208 -0.70 20.77 21.97
CA ARG A 208 -0.69 21.29 23.35
C ARG A 208 -1.96 20.95 24.14
N ALA A 209 -3.08 20.77 23.47
CA ALA A 209 -4.30 20.25 24.07
C ALA A 209 -4.25 18.73 24.38
N GLY A 210 -3.10 18.07 24.22
CA GLY A 210 -2.90 16.65 24.51
C GLY A 210 -3.52 15.71 23.48
N ARG A 211 -3.94 16.19 22.31
CA ARG A 211 -4.63 15.37 21.30
C ARG A 211 -3.65 14.55 20.48
N ARG A 212 -4.12 13.42 19.94
CA ARG A 212 -3.42 12.64 18.92
C ARG A 212 -3.67 13.26 17.56
N VAL A 213 -2.70 14.00 17.05
CA VAL A 213 -2.83 14.79 15.82
C VAL A 213 -2.21 14.05 14.65
N VAL A 214 -2.94 13.97 13.54
CA VAL A 214 -2.42 13.54 12.24
C VAL A 214 -2.40 14.72 11.28
N ARG A 215 -1.24 15.01 10.70
CA ARG A 215 -1.08 15.87 9.53
C ARG A 215 -1.01 14.99 8.29
N LEU A 216 -2.14 14.85 7.61
CA LEU A 216 -2.30 13.97 6.45
C LEU A 216 -2.00 14.73 5.15
N LYS A 217 -0.96 14.29 4.43
CA LYS A 217 -0.42 14.99 3.25
C LYS A 217 -0.60 14.12 2.01
N GLY A 218 -0.92 14.75 0.88
CA GLY A 218 -1.02 14.03 -0.39
C GLY A 218 0.34 13.44 -0.81
N GLY A 219 0.36 12.22 -1.34
CA GLY A 219 1.60 11.55 -1.72
C GLY A 219 2.46 11.19 -0.50
N ASP A 220 3.71 11.65 -0.51
CA ASP A 220 4.68 11.47 0.56
C ASP A 220 4.98 12.80 1.28
N PRO A 221 5.13 12.83 2.63
CA PRO A 221 5.38 14.06 3.37
C PRO A 221 6.65 14.83 2.95
N PHE A 222 7.68 14.12 2.48
CA PHE A 222 9.01 14.67 2.18
C PHE A 222 9.30 14.85 0.70
N VAL A 223 8.45 14.34 -0.19
CA VAL A 223 8.56 14.61 -1.64
C VAL A 223 7.67 15.80 -2.02
N PHE A 224 8.27 16.99 -2.09
CA PHE A 224 7.60 18.26 -2.42
C PHE A 224 6.38 18.61 -1.54
N GLY A 225 6.27 17.98 -0.38
CA GLY A 225 5.16 18.17 0.57
C GLY A 225 5.40 19.26 1.61
N ARG A 226 6.60 19.85 1.68
CA ARG A 226 7.00 20.79 2.76
C ARG A 226 6.97 20.17 4.17
N GLY A 227 7.11 18.85 4.27
CA GLY A 227 7.11 18.17 5.57
C GLY A 227 8.27 18.58 6.47
N GLY A 228 9.45 18.89 5.91
CA GLY A 228 10.60 19.36 6.68
C GLY A 228 10.32 20.64 7.47
N GLU A 229 9.77 21.67 6.81
CA GLU A 229 9.39 22.94 7.42
C GLU A 229 8.36 22.75 8.56
N GLU A 230 7.38 21.85 8.36
CA GLU A 230 6.37 21.52 9.38
C GLU A 230 7.02 20.86 10.61
N LEU A 231 8.03 20.02 10.44
CA LEU A 231 8.72 19.35 11.55
C LEU A 231 9.70 20.28 12.29
N GLU A 232 10.42 21.14 11.57
CA GLU A 232 11.29 22.17 12.18
C GLU A 232 10.49 23.05 13.13
N PHE A 233 9.29 23.47 12.71
CA PHE A 233 8.37 24.23 13.54
C PHE A 233 7.94 23.45 14.80
N LEU A 234 7.57 22.17 14.67
CA LEU A 234 7.17 21.34 15.82
C LEU A 234 8.32 21.13 16.80
N CYS A 235 9.53 20.89 16.28
CA CYS A 235 10.77 20.75 17.06
C CYS A 235 11.05 22.01 17.88
N ALA A 236 10.99 23.19 17.25
CA ALA A 236 11.20 24.49 17.91
C ALA A 236 10.21 24.77 19.06
N HIS A 237 9.07 24.08 19.07
CA HIS A 237 8.03 24.23 20.11
C HIS A 237 7.96 23.03 21.07
N GLY A 238 8.93 22.11 21.02
CA GLY A 238 9.02 20.95 21.91
C GLY A 238 7.90 19.92 21.72
N ILE A 239 7.28 19.88 20.53
CA ILE A 239 6.23 18.90 20.22
C ILE A 239 6.85 17.65 19.62
N GLY A 240 6.59 16.49 20.24
CA GLY A 240 7.03 15.20 19.71
C GLY A 240 6.34 14.89 18.39
N PHE A 241 7.07 14.26 17.46
CA PHE A 241 6.52 13.89 16.17
C PHE A 241 7.04 12.55 15.63
N GLN A 242 6.33 12.02 14.65
CA GLN A 242 6.82 10.91 13.81
C GLN A 242 6.42 11.14 12.35
N VAL A 243 7.13 10.50 11.44
CA VAL A 243 6.85 10.54 10.01
C VAL A 243 6.47 9.15 9.52
N ILE A 244 5.32 9.06 8.86
CA ILE A 244 4.85 7.86 8.19
C ILE A 244 4.91 8.13 6.68
N PRO A 245 5.85 7.52 5.94
CA PRO A 245 6.00 7.75 4.52
C PRO A 245 4.77 7.26 3.74
N GLY A 246 4.58 7.85 2.57
CA GLY A 246 3.51 7.50 1.64
C GLY A 246 4.07 7.13 0.27
N ILE A 247 3.22 6.53 -0.57
CA ILE A 247 3.58 6.32 -1.97
C ILE A 247 3.53 7.67 -2.68
N THR A 248 4.67 8.14 -3.18
CA THR A 248 4.73 9.42 -3.91
C THR A 248 4.05 9.33 -5.28
N ALA A 249 3.58 10.47 -5.80
CA ALA A 249 2.80 10.51 -7.04
C ALA A 249 3.57 9.97 -8.24
N ALA A 250 4.88 10.21 -8.36
CA ALA A 250 5.68 9.66 -9.47
C ALA A 250 5.60 8.14 -9.57
N ILE A 251 5.86 7.45 -8.46
CA ILE A 251 5.86 5.98 -8.44
C ILE A 251 4.47 5.46 -8.78
N ALA A 252 3.43 6.00 -8.16
CA ALA A 252 2.07 5.50 -8.38
C ALA A 252 1.52 5.84 -9.76
N CYS A 253 1.69 7.07 -10.25
CA CYS A 253 1.26 7.46 -11.59
C CYS A 253 1.93 6.59 -12.64
N ALA A 254 3.24 6.35 -12.50
CA ALA A 254 3.99 5.54 -13.44
C ALA A 254 3.51 4.07 -13.41
N ALA A 255 3.39 3.48 -12.22
CA ALA A 255 2.88 2.11 -12.07
C ALA A 255 1.47 1.93 -12.63
N TYR A 256 0.54 2.85 -12.34
CA TYR A 256 -0.86 2.78 -12.81
C TYR A 256 -1.01 3.22 -14.28
N ALA A 257 -0.01 3.86 -14.88
CA ALA A 257 0.02 4.19 -16.30
C ALA A 257 0.78 3.16 -17.15
N GLY A 258 1.32 2.08 -16.55
CA GLY A 258 2.13 1.09 -17.27
C GLY A 258 3.53 1.60 -17.64
N ILE A 259 4.08 2.54 -16.88
CA ILE A 259 5.37 3.18 -17.16
C ILE A 259 6.37 2.78 -16.06
N PRO A 260 7.34 1.90 -16.33
CA PRO A 260 8.42 1.67 -15.39
C PRO A 260 9.34 2.89 -15.36
N LEU A 261 9.57 3.50 -14.18
CA LEU A 261 10.41 4.71 -14.08
C LEU A 261 11.89 4.47 -14.39
N THR A 262 12.33 3.22 -14.34
CA THR A 262 13.68 2.78 -14.69
C THR A 262 13.58 1.54 -15.57
N HIS A 263 14.44 1.43 -16.57
CA HIS A 263 14.52 0.27 -17.44
C HIS A 263 15.96 0.14 -17.94
N ARG A 264 16.53 -1.07 -17.95
CA ARG A 264 17.98 -1.29 -18.19
C ARG A 264 18.46 -0.61 -19.47
N ASP A 265 17.65 -0.70 -20.53
CA ASP A 265 17.99 -0.17 -21.85
C ASP A 265 17.59 1.30 -22.06
N HIS A 266 16.69 1.84 -21.23
CA HIS A 266 16.06 3.15 -21.49
C HIS A 266 16.39 4.22 -20.45
N ALA A 267 16.43 3.88 -19.16
CA ALA A 267 16.69 4.86 -18.09
C ALA A 267 17.36 4.21 -16.89
N GLN A 268 18.58 4.69 -16.59
CA GLN A 268 19.36 4.25 -15.42
C GLN A 268 19.24 5.23 -14.25
N SER A 269 18.60 6.38 -14.46
CA SER A 269 18.34 7.38 -13.43
C SER A 269 16.92 7.92 -13.51
N LEU A 270 16.41 8.35 -12.35
CA LEU A 270 15.12 9.01 -12.17
C LEU A 270 15.36 10.35 -11.49
N ARG A 271 14.81 11.43 -12.05
CA ARG A 271 14.82 12.76 -11.42
C ARG A 271 13.40 13.20 -11.11
N LEU A 272 13.14 13.47 -9.82
CA LEU A 272 11.91 14.08 -9.36
C LEU A 272 12.11 15.59 -9.30
N ILE A 273 11.27 16.35 -9.99
CA ILE A 273 11.45 17.79 -10.19
C ILE A 273 10.15 18.49 -9.84
N THR A 274 10.23 19.65 -9.20
CA THR A 274 9.08 20.52 -8.96
C THR A 274 9.10 21.70 -9.93
N ALA A 275 7.95 22.00 -10.53
CA ALA A 275 7.75 23.14 -11.42
C ALA A 275 6.71 24.11 -10.83
N HIS A 276 6.73 24.28 -9.50
CA HIS A 276 5.82 25.19 -8.79
C HIS A 276 6.24 26.65 -9.03
N CYS A 277 5.56 27.34 -9.96
CA CYS A 277 5.78 28.74 -10.35
C CYS A 277 6.99 28.99 -11.27
N LYS A 278 6.99 30.16 -11.94
CA LYS A 278 8.05 30.59 -12.87
C LYS A 278 9.43 30.62 -12.21
N ASP A 279 9.53 31.15 -10.99
CA ASP A 279 10.79 31.29 -10.27
C ASP A 279 11.49 29.94 -10.00
N SER A 280 10.72 28.88 -9.73
CA SER A 280 11.29 27.53 -9.52
C SER A 280 11.91 26.96 -10.78
N LEU A 281 11.35 27.25 -11.96
CA LEU A 281 11.89 26.78 -13.24
C LEU A 281 13.22 27.47 -13.58
N ASP A 282 13.43 28.70 -13.12
CA ASP A 282 14.63 29.48 -13.41
C ASP A 282 15.86 28.98 -12.65
N THR A 283 15.66 28.28 -11.53
CA THR A 283 16.75 27.68 -10.73
C THR A 283 17.21 26.31 -11.20
N LEU A 284 16.52 25.69 -12.15
CA LEU A 284 16.82 24.32 -12.59
C LEU A 284 18.04 24.30 -13.52
N ASP A 285 18.88 23.28 -13.34
CA ASP A 285 19.96 22.97 -14.28
C ASP A 285 19.39 22.26 -15.52
N TRP A 286 18.98 23.08 -16.49
CA TRP A 286 18.38 22.58 -17.74
C TRP A 286 19.35 21.75 -18.57
N GLN A 287 20.66 22.03 -18.54
CA GLN A 287 21.67 21.26 -19.26
C GLN A 287 21.71 19.81 -18.74
N ALA A 288 21.72 19.64 -17.43
CA ALA A 288 21.68 18.31 -16.84
C ALA A 288 20.34 17.58 -17.09
N LEU A 289 19.23 18.31 -17.20
CA LEU A 289 17.91 17.74 -17.53
C LEU A 289 17.77 17.38 -19.02
N GLY A 290 18.52 18.05 -19.89
CA GLY A 290 18.56 17.79 -21.34
C GLY A 290 19.21 16.47 -21.72
N GLN A 291 20.05 15.90 -20.84
CA GLN A 291 20.74 14.62 -21.10
C GLN A 291 19.76 13.45 -21.32
N GLU A 292 20.14 12.50 -22.17
CA GLU A 292 19.36 11.30 -22.47
C GLU A 292 19.51 10.20 -21.38
N ARG A 293 18.82 9.06 -21.57
CA ARG A 293 18.90 7.86 -20.70
C ARG A 293 18.51 8.12 -19.23
N GLN A 294 17.59 9.04 -19.03
CA GLN A 294 17.01 9.39 -17.73
C GLN A 294 15.51 9.64 -17.84
N THR A 295 14.79 9.25 -16.79
CA THR A 295 13.37 9.54 -16.64
C THR A 295 13.21 10.80 -15.81
N LEU A 296 12.52 11.80 -16.34
CA LEU A 296 12.17 13.04 -15.63
C LEU A 296 10.71 12.97 -15.20
N ALA A 297 10.45 13.20 -13.91
CA ALA A 297 9.09 13.29 -13.37
C ALA A 297 8.86 14.70 -12.80
N PHE A 298 8.10 15.52 -13.51
CA PHE A 298 7.78 16.89 -13.13
C PHE A 298 6.45 16.95 -12.37
N TYR A 299 6.53 17.39 -11.13
CA TYR A 299 5.40 17.71 -10.25
C TYR A 299 4.98 19.15 -10.47
N MET A 300 3.67 19.40 -10.35
CA MET A 300 3.09 20.75 -10.41
C MET A 300 3.42 21.50 -11.71
N GLY A 301 3.70 20.78 -12.80
CA GLY A 301 4.20 21.37 -14.05
C GLY A 301 3.14 21.79 -15.06
N VAL A 302 1.85 21.49 -14.84
CA VAL A 302 0.78 21.70 -15.83
C VAL A 302 0.73 23.16 -16.33
N ALA A 303 0.84 24.14 -15.43
CA ALA A 303 0.83 25.55 -15.79
C ALA A 303 2.12 26.02 -16.50
N GLY A 304 3.20 25.24 -16.44
CA GLY A 304 4.52 25.56 -16.98
C GLY A 304 4.95 24.68 -18.16
N LEU A 305 4.05 23.89 -18.75
CA LEU A 305 4.40 22.91 -19.78
C LEU A 305 5.07 23.54 -21.01
N ASP A 306 4.61 24.71 -21.47
CA ASP A 306 5.24 25.44 -22.58
C ASP A 306 6.70 25.80 -22.28
N ALA A 307 6.98 26.30 -21.07
CA ALA A 307 8.32 26.66 -20.64
C ALA A 307 9.23 25.42 -20.47
N ILE A 308 8.70 24.35 -19.87
CA ILE A 308 9.42 23.07 -19.72
C ILE A 308 9.78 22.51 -21.10
N GLN A 309 8.83 22.50 -22.04
CA GLN A 309 9.07 22.03 -23.40
C GLN A 309 10.19 22.84 -24.06
N GLN A 310 10.09 24.16 -24.07
CA GLN A 310 11.08 25.03 -24.71
C GLN A 310 12.48 24.86 -24.12
N ARG A 311 12.60 24.83 -22.78
CA ARG A 311 13.91 24.73 -22.12
C ARG A 311 14.58 23.37 -22.29
N LEU A 312 13.81 22.28 -22.29
CA LEU A 312 14.36 20.95 -22.57
C LEU A 312 14.88 20.85 -24.02
N LEU A 313 14.13 21.40 -24.99
CA LEU A 313 14.57 21.45 -26.39
C LEU A 313 15.85 22.31 -26.54
N GLN A 314 15.91 23.48 -25.89
CA GLN A 314 17.09 24.34 -25.89
C GLN A 314 18.30 23.69 -25.22
N ALA A 315 18.08 22.86 -24.20
CA ALA A 315 19.11 22.08 -23.53
C ALA A 315 19.54 20.82 -24.31
N GLY A 316 19.04 20.63 -25.54
CA GLY A 316 19.46 19.54 -26.43
C GLY A 316 18.68 18.23 -26.26
N ARG A 317 17.58 18.21 -25.50
CA ARG A 317 16.72 17.01 -25.43
C ARG A 317 16.03 16.80 -26.78
N ALA A 318 16.05 15.57 -27.30
CA ALA A 318 15.46 15.25 -28.59
C ALA A 318 13.95 15.56 -28.63
N ALA A 319 13.50 16.21 -29.70
CA ALA A 319 12.09 16.57 -29.89
C ALA A 319 11.16 15.34 -29.98
N SER A 320 11.73 14.19 -30.38
CA SER A 320 11.06 12.89 -30.44
C SER A 320 10.96 12.18 -29.10
N THR A 321 11.62 12.67 -28.03
CA THR A 321 11.57 12.01 -26.71
C THR A 321 10.11 11.85 -26.26
N PRO A 322 9.66 10.63 -25.92
CA PRO A 322 8.28 10.41 -25.55
C PRO A 322 7.98 10.98 -24.16
N PHE A 323 6.72 11.36 -23.95
CA PHE A 323 6.19 11.77 -22.65
C PHE A 323 4.86 11.08 -22.34
N ALA A 324 4.51 11.09 -21.07
CA ALA A 324 3.17 10.81 -20.57
C ALA A 324 2.74 11.87 -19.54
N LEU A 325 1.56 12.45 -19.73
CA LEU A 325 0.85 13.24 -18.73
C LEU A 325 -0.17 12.33 -18.04
N VAL A 326 0.00 12.13 -16.74
CA VAL A 326 -0.89 11.29 -15.93
C VAL A 326 -1.71 12.21 -15.01
N GLU A 327 -2.97 12.43 -15.37
CA GLU A 327 -3.93 13.19 -14.59
C GLU A 327 -4.66 12.26 -13.60
N ASN A 328 -4.88 12.72 -12.38
CA ASN A 328 -5.59 11.96 -11.33
C ASN A 328 -5.02 10.55 -11.11
N GLY A 329 -3.70 10.39 -11.19
CA GLY A 329 -3.05 9.08 -11.10
C GLY A 329 -3.51 8.24 -9.89
N SER A 330 -3.69 6.93 -10.10
CA SER A 330 -4.30 5.93 -9.21
C SER A 330 -5.81 6.08 -8.91
N ARG A 331 -6.45 7.19 -9.31
CA ARG A 331 -7.88 7.39 -9.05
C ARG A 331 -8.72 6.81 -10.18
N PRO A 332 -10.00 6.50 -9.94
CA PRO A 332 -10.89 6.01 -11.01
C PRO A 332 -10.99 6.93 -12.23
N GLN A 333 -10.77 8.24 -12.03
CA GLN A 333 -10.78 9.26 -13.09
C GLN A 333 -9.40 9.46 -13.74
N GLN A 334 -8.46 8.53 -13.57
CA GLN A 334 -7.13 8.63 -14.16
C GLN A 334 -7.22 8.77 -15.69
N ARG A 335 -6.48 9.73 -16.24
CA ARG A 335 -6.29 9.90 -17.68
C ARG A 335 -4.81 9.92 -17.98
N VAL A 336 -4.41 9.20 -19.03
CA VAL A 336 -3.03 9.15 -19.50
C VAL A 336 -3.01 9.71 -20.92
N ILE A 337 -2.22 10.77 -21.14
CA ILE A 337 -2.02 11.39 -22.45
C ILE A 337 -0.57 11.18 -22.84
N THR A 338 -0.31 10.61 -24.00
CA THR A 338 1.05 10.33 -24.49
C THR A 338 1.35 11.10 -25.77
N GLY A 339 2.63 11.35 -26.02
CA GLY A 339 3.10 12.06 -27.21
C GLY A 339 4.62 12.22 -27.19
N THR A 340 5.14 13.19 -27.94
CA THR A 340 6.57 13.53 -27.96
C THR A 340 6.81 14.91 -27.37
N LEU A 341 8.04 15.20 -26.95
CA LEU A 341 8.41 16.50 -26.39
C LEU A 341 8.01 17.66 -27.32
N ALA A 342 8.10 17.47 -28.64
CA ALA A 342 7.64 18.44 -29.64
C ALA A 342 6.15 18.80 -29.51
N SER A 343 5.30 17.84 -29.15
CA SER A 343 3.85 18.01 -29.06
C SER A 343 3.33 18.26 -27.64
N LEU A 344 4.20 18.30 -26.62
CA LEU A 344 3.82 18.29 -25.21
C LEU A 344 2.74 19.33 -24.85
N ALA A 345 3.02 20.62 -25.06
CA ALA A 345 2.10 21.69 -24.66
C ALA A 345 0.83 21.72 -25.51
N ALA A 346 0.94 21.44 -26.81
CA ALA A 346 -0.21 21.34 -27.71
C ALA A 346 -1.15 20.20 -27.30
N SER A 347 -0.60 19.03 -26.98
CA SER A 347 -1.35 17.85 -26.54
C SER A 347 -2.08 18.10 -25.22
N ALA A 348 -1.43 18.78 -24.28
CA ALA A 348 -2.03 19.15 -23.00
C ALA A 348 -3.24 20.09 -23.19
N ARG A 349 -3.15 21.07 -24.09
CA ARG A 349 -4.26 21.97 -24.44
C ARG A 349 -5.39 21.23 -25.16
N GLN A 350 -5.05 20.42 -26.15
CA GLN A 350 -6.03 19.64 -26.92
C GLN A 350 -6.89 18.75 -26.02
N HIS A 351 -6.27 18.12 -25.02
CA HIS A 351 -6.96 17.23 -24.08
C HIS A 351 -7.43 17.92 -22.81
N ALA A 352 -7.32 19.25 -22.72
CA ALA A 352 -7.68 20.06 -21.56
C ALA A 352 -7.17 19.46 -20.24
N VAL A 353 -5.88 19.15 -20.16
CA VAL A 353 -5.27 18.54 -18.97
C VAL A 353 -5.30 19.52 -17.81
N THR A 354 -5.81 19.07 -16.66
CA THR A 354 -5.90 19.88 -15.44
C THR A 354 -5.09 19.27 -14.30
N ALA A 355 -4.87 20.06 -13.24
CA ALA A 355 -4.25 19.56 -12.02
C ALA A 355 -5.27 18.78 -11.17
N PRO A 356 -4.83 17.73 -10.42
CA PRO A 356 -3.46 17.25 -10.29
C PRO A 356 -3.05 16.33 -11.45
N ALA A 357 -1.94 16.66 -12.11
CA ALA A 357 -1.30 15.82 -13.11
C ALA A 357 0.22 15.82 -12.96
N LEU A 358 0.84 14.72 -13.35
CA LEU A 358 2.29 14.52 -13.38
C LEU A 358 2.75 14.36 -14.82
N LEU A 359 3.80 15.09 -15.20
CA LEU A 359 4.51 14.85 -16.45
C LEU A 359 5.66 13.87 -16.19
N ILE A 360 5.65 12.75 -16.92
CA ILE A 360 6.78 11.82 -17.02
C ILE A 360 7.35 11.97 -18.42
N LEU A 361 8.66 12.15 -18.54
CA LEU A 361 9.35 12.32 -19.81
C LEU A 361 10.57 11.41 -19.88
N GLY A 362 10.73 10.71 -21.00
CA GLY A 362 11.80 9.74 -21.23
C GLY A 362 11.29 8.50 -21.96
N GLU A 363 12.23 7.74 -22.49
CA GLU A 363 11.99 6.63 -23.43
C GLU A 363 11.06 5.55 -22.85
N VAL A 364 11.08 5.36 -21.52
CA VAL A 364 10.19 4.44 -20.79
C VAL A 364 8.71 4.75 -20.96
N THR A 365 8.34 5.99 -21.28
CA THR A 365 6.93 6.40 -21.43
C THR A 365 6.28 5.82 -22.68
N ALA A 366 7.06 5.39 -23.68
CA ALA A 366 6.55 4.67 -24.84
C ALA A 366 5.89 3.33 -24.46
N LEU A 367 6.32 2.72 -23.34
CA LEU A 367 5.76 1.48 -22.82
C LEU A 367 4.33 1.64 -22.29
N ALA A 368 3.86 2.88 -22.04
CA ALA A 368 2.49 3.12 -21.59
C ALA A 368 1.44 2.51 -22.54
N GLN A 369 1.69 2.52 -23.84
CA GLN A 369 0.74 1.95 -24.81
C GLN A 369 0.59 0.44 -24.68
N THR A 370 1.67 -0.28 -24.36
CA THR A 370 1.70 -1.75 -24.32
C THR A 370 1.47 -2.33 -22.93
N LEU A 371 1.86 -1.61 -21.87
CA LEU A 371 1.79 -2.08 -20.48
C LEU A 371 0.65 -1.44 -19.67
N HIS A 372 -0.22 -0.63 -20.28
CA HIS A 372 -1.39 -0.10 -19.58
C HIS A 372 -2.26 -1.25 -19.04
N TRP A 373 -2.65 -1.15 -17.77
CA TRP A 373 -3.48 -2.17 -17.11
C TRP A 373 -4.62 -1.57 -16.28
N PHE A 374 -4.59 -0.25 -16.04
CA PHE A 374 -5.53 0.44 -15.17
C PHE A 374 -6.20 1.61 -15.88
N GLY A 375 -7.52 1.74 -15.68
CA GLY A 375 -8.32 2.80 -16.28
C GLY A 375 -8.50 2.62 -17.79
N SER A 376 -8.76 3.73 -18.49
CA SER A 376 -8.86 3.74 -19.95
C SER A 376 -7.48 3.69 -20.62
N ALA A 377 -7.43 3.18 -21.85
CA ALA A 377 -6.21 3.17 -22.66
C ALA A 377 -5.65 4.60 -22.84
N PRO A 378 -4.31 4.75 -22.98
CA PRO A 378 -3.69 6.06 -23.17
C PRO A 378 -4.23 6.79 -24.42
N LEU A 379 -4.46 8.09 -24.27
CA LEU A 379 -4.85 8.98 -25.34
C LEU A 379 -3.59 9.43 -26.09
N SER A 380 -3.42 8.99 -27.34
CA SER A 380 -2.30 9.40 -28.19
C SER A 380 -2.54 10.80 -28.74
N ALA A 381 -1.57 11.68 -28.57
CA ALA A 381 -1.54 12.95 -29.29
C ALA A 381 -1.43 12.70 -30.79
N SER A 382 -2.35 13.26 -31.58
CA SER A 382 -2.19 13.29 -33.04
C SER A 382 -0.97 14.15 -33.39
N PRO A 383 -0.14 13.76 -34.37
CA PRO A 383 0.88 14.66 -34.89
C PRO A 383 0.21 15.93 -35.45
N PRO A 384 0.85 17.10 -35.38
CA PRO A 384 0.32 18.28 -36.02
C PRO A 384 0.12 17.97 -37.51
N HIS A 385 -1.10 18.14 -38.01
CA HIS A 385 -1.42 17.97 -39.42
C HIS A 385 -0.51 18.89 -40.26
N SER A 386 0.32 18.29 -41.12
CA SER A 386 0.85 18.99 -42.29
C SER A 386 -0.33 19.32 -43.21
N PRO A 387 -0.57 20.59 -43.60
CA PRO A 387 -1.58 20.89 -44.59
C PRO A 387 -1.07 20.41 -45.96
N GLY A 388 -1.67 19.36 -46.50
CA GLY A 388 -1.46 18.97 -47.90
C GLY A 388 -1.01 17.52 -48.09
N ALA A 389 -1.95 16.59 -47.97
CA ALA A 389 -1.96 15.41 -48.82
C ALA A 389 -3.42 14.99 -48.99
N THR A 390 -4.01 15.38 -50.12
CA THR A 390 -5.30 14.84 -50.57
C THR A 390 -5.20 13.32 -50.64
N PRO A 391 -6.16 12.57 -50.06
CA PRO A 391 -6.13 11.11 -50.14
C PRO A 391 -6.36 10.69 -51.59
N HIS A 392 -5.40 9.97 -52.18
CA HIS A 392 -5.61 9.24 -53.42
C HIS A 392 -6.53 8.05 -53.12
N THR A 393 -7.77 8.14 -53.60
CA THR A 393 -8.70 7.01 -53.67
C THR A 393 -8.16 6.02 -54.72
N PRO A 394 -7.87 4.76 -54.39
CA PRO A 394 -7.55 3.76 -55.40
C PRO A 394 -8.86 3.32 -56.07
N THR A 395 -9.04 3.69 -57.34
CA THR A 395 -10.10 3.15 -58.19
C THR A 395 -9.76 1.72 -58.56
N LEU A 396 -10.65 0.78 -58.21
CA LEU A 396 -10.65 -0.58 -58.75
C LEU A 396 -10.94 -0.52 -60.25
N ALA A 397 -9.92 -0.68 -61.08
CA ALA A 397 -10.06 -0.95 -62.50
C ALA A 397 -8.89 -1.80 -63.00
N HIS A 398 -9.06 -3.12 -62.94
CA HIS A 398 -9.11 -4.02 -64.10
C HIS A 398 -8.88 -5.47 -63.65
N ALA A 399 -9.98 -6.21 -63.62
CA ALA A 399 -9.96 -7.65 -63.83
C ALA A 399 -9.69 -7.91 -65.33
N ALA A 400 -8.71 -8.75 -65.62
CA ALA A 400 -8.65 -9.68 -66.75
C ALA A 400 -7.55 -10.70 -66.46
#